data_AF-A0A0Z8IU72-F1
#
_entry.id   AF-A0A0Z8IU72-F1
#
_cell.length_a   1.000
_cell.length_b   1.000
_cell.length_c   1.000
_cell.angle_alpha   90.00
_cell.angle_beta   90.00
_cell.angle_gamma   90.00
#
_symmetry.space_group_name_H-M   'P 1'
#
loop_
_entity.id
_entity.type
_entity.pdbx_description
1 polymer ?
#
loop_
_entity_poly.entity_id
_entity_poly.type
_entity_poly.pdbx_seq_one_letter_code
_entity_poly.pdbx_strand_id
1 'polypeptide(L)'
;MLATYPALFYYDDTDGTVAPYFVHFPDFEHSATQGESMADAMAMASDWLGVTLADIIETGLEVPAPSDINKLSLVDNDPFKNDPDFSESYDLTKSFISLVVVDVADYLGSQEPIKKR
;
A
#
# COMPACT_ATOMS: atom_id res chain seq x y z
N MET A 1 3.18 3.56 17.29
CA MET A 1 4.09 4.30 16.39
C MET A 1 3.34 4.57 15.10
N LEU A 2 2.85 5.81 14.92
CA LEU A 2 2.07 6.16 13.75
C LEU A 2 2.99 6.38 12.53
N ALA A 3 2.66 5.71 11.44
CA ALA A 3 3.25 5.94 10.13
C ALA A 3 2.17 6.37 9.13
N THR A 4 2.56 7.12 8.11
CA THR A 4 1.63 7.62 7.09
C THR A 4 2.32 7.66 5.74
N TYR A 5 1.75 6.96 4.77
CA TYR A 5 2.25 6.92 3.40
C TYR A 5 1.13 7.24 2.41
N PRO A 6 1.42 7.93 1.30
CA PRO A 6 0.47 8.02 0.21
C PRO A 6 0.32 6.64 -0.46
N ALA A 7 -0.91 6.32 -0.85
CA ALA A 7 -1.23 5.16 -1.66
C ALA A 7 -2.14 5.57 -2.83
N LEU A 8 -1.97 4.87 -3.94
CA LEU A 8 -2.76 4.99 -5.15
C LEU A 8 -3.80 3.87 -5.15
N PHE A 9 -5.07 4.27 -5.20
CA PHE A 9 -6.22 3.39 -5.24
C PHE A 9 -6.74 3.39 -6.68
N TYR A 10 -6.52 2.29 -7.38
CA TYR A 10 -6.98 2.08 -8.74
C TYR A 10 -8.28 1.30 -8.75
N TYR A 11 -9.27 1.78 -9.49
CA TYR A 11 -10.53 1.08 -9.67
C TYR A 11 -10.52 0.26 -10.95
N ASP A 12 -10.63 -1.06 -10.84
CA ASP A 12 -10.87 -1.98 -11.94
C ASP A 12 -12.39 -2.17 -12.12
N ASP A 13 -12.91 -1.77 -13.28
CA ASP A 13 -14.33 -1.91 -13.65
C ASP A 13 -14.62 -3.13 -14.52
N THR A 14 -13.65 -4.04 -14.65
CA THR A 14 -13.80 -5.29 -15.39
C THR A 14 -14.92 -6.14 -14.79
N ASP A 15 -15.78 -6.67 -15.67
CA ASP A 15 -16.93 -7.48 -15.25
C ASP A 15 -16.45 -8.78 -14.56
N GLY A 16 -17.03 -9.07 -13.40
CA GLY A 16 -16.63 -10.20 -12.56
C GLY A 16 -15.49 -9.94 -11.58
N THR A 17 -14.90 -8.74 -11.55
CA THR A 17 -13.90 -8.38 -10.53
C THR A 17 -14.55 -8.31 -9.14
N VAL A 18 -14.04 -9.11 -8.20
CA VAL A 18 -14.57 -9.23 -6.83
C VAL A 18 -14.03 -8.12 -5.92
N ALA A 19 -12.78 -7.71 -6.11
CA ALA A 19 -12.10 -6.68 -5.33
C ALA A 19 -11.60 -5.56 -6.27
N PRO A 20 -12.48 -4.63 -6.68
CA PRO A 20 -12.19 -3.68 -7.74
C PRO A 20 -11.19 -2.60 -7.32
N TYR A 21 -10.88 -2.44 -6.03
CA TYR A 21 -9.91 -1.44 -5.59
C TYR A 21 -8.54 -2.09 -5.43
N PHE A 22 -7.68 -1.97 -6.44
CA PHE A 22 -6.25 -2.26 -6.32
C PHE A 22 -5.55 -1.12 -5.60
N VAL A 23 -4.63 -1.43 -4.68
CA VAL A 23 -3.91 -0.43 -3.89
C VAL A 23 -2.41 -0.64 -4.03
N HIS A 24 -1.71 0.45 -4.35
CA HIS A 24 -0.27 0.50 -4.52
C HIS A 24 0.33 1.63 -3.70
N PHE A 25 1.44 1.36 -3.00
CA PHE A 25 2.27 2.37 -2.34
C PHE A 25 3.51 2.67 -3.20
N PRO A 26 3.67 3.89 -3.71
CA PRO A 26 4.76 4.22 -4.64
C PRO A 26 6.14 4.20 -4.00
N ASP A 27 6.21 4.25 -2.67
CA ASP A 27 7.45 4.22 -1.90
C ASP A 27 7.98 2.79 -1.66
N PHE A 28 7.22 1.76 -2.05
CA PHE A 28 7.56 0.36 -1.87
C PHE A 28 7.45 -0.39 -3.19
N GLU A 29 8.55 -1.01 -3.62
CA GLU A 29 8.60 -1.79 -4.84
C GLU A 29 7.62 -2.98 -4.79
N HIS A 30 6.85 -3.17 -5.86
CA HIS A 30 5.85 -4.24 -6.00
C HIS A 30 4.79 -4.30 -4.88
N SER A 31 4.51 -3.18 -4.20
CA SER A 31 3.43 -3.13 -3.23
C SER A 31 2.08 -3.32 -3.90
N ALA A 32 1.30 -4.24 -3.33
CA ALA A 32 0.02 -4.66 -3.87
C ALA A 32 -0.87 -5.18 -2.74
N THR A 33 -2.08 -4.64 -2.65
CA THR A 33 -3.20 -5.21 -1.92
C THR A 33 -4.50 -4.78 -2.63
N GLN A 34 -5.64 -5.29 -2.20
CA GLN A 34 -6.92 -4.97 -2.83
C GLN A 34 -8.08 -5.02 -1.85
N GLY A 35 -9.21 -4.40 -2.21
CA GLY A 35 -10.44 -4.47 -1.42
C GLY A 35 -11.71 -4.44 -2.25
N GLU A 36 -12.79 -4.97 -1.67
CA GLU A 36 -14.13 -5.06 -2.27
C GLU A 36 -14.84 -3.69 -2.31
N SER A 37 -14.45 -2.79 -1.40
CA SER A 37 -15.00 -1.44 -1.27
C SER A 37 -13.90 -0.46 -0.89
N MET A 38 -14.16 0.84 -0.98
CA MET A 38 -13.20 1.87 -0.55
C MET A 38 -12.78 1.71 0.93
N ALA A 39 -13.73 1.36 1.81
CA ALA A 39 -13.44 1.16 3.23
C ALA A 39 -12.60 -0.10 3.46
N ASP A 40 -12.93 -1.18 2.76
CA ASP A 40 -12.18 -2.43 2.81
C ASP A 40 -10.76 -2.25 2.25
N ALA A 41 -10.61 -1.62 1.09
CA ALA A 41 -9.32 -1.30 0.49
C ALA A 41 -8.45 -0.43 1.41
N MET A 42 -9.04 0.53 2.12
CA MET A 42 -8.31 1.34 3.11
C MET A 42 -7.84 0.50 4.30
N ALA A 43 -8.68 -0.42 4.79
CA ALA A 43 -8.30 -1.35 5.85
C ALA A 43 -7.17 -2.28 5.39
N MET A 44 -7.29 -2.87 4.20
CA MET A 44 -6.28 -3.74 3.60
C MET A 44 -4.97 -3.00 3.31
N ALA A 45 -5.03 -1.73 2.90
CA ALA A 45 -3.86 -0.87 2.72
C ALA A 45 -3.15 -0.59 4.05
N SER A 46 -3.90 -0.25 5.10
CA SER A 46 -3.34 -0.04 6.43
C SER A 46 -2.69 -1.31 6.98
N ASP A 47 -3.33 -2.47 6.77
CA ASP A 47 -2.83 -3.75 7.24
C ASP A 47 -1.52 -4.14 6.53
N TRP A 48 -1.51 -4.03 5.21
CA TRP A 48 -0.31 -4.24 4.40
C TRP A 48 0.84 -3.32 4.84
N LEU A 49 0.56 -2.02 5.01
CA LEU A 49 1.56 -1.04 5.44
C LEU A 49 2.13 -1.36 6.83
N GLY A 50 1.27 -1.79 7.76
CA GLY A 50 1.65 -2.19 9.11
C GLY A 50 2.62 -3.37 9.10
N VAL A 51 2.27 -4.45 8.39
CA VAL A 51 3.10 -5.65 8.25
C VAL A 51 4.44 -5.33 7.59
N THR A 52 4.43 -4.59 6.48
CA THR A 52 5.65 -4.25 5.74
C THR A 52 6.59 -3.37 6.56
N LEU A 53 6.08 -2.34 7.24
CA LEU A 53 6.93 -1.48 8.07
C LEU A 53 7.46 -2.23 9.29
N ALA A 54 6.67 -3.12 9.90
CA ALA A 54 7.14 -3.95 11.00
C ALA A 54 8.31 -4.83 10.56
N ASP A 55 8.21 -5.51 9.42
CA ASP A 55 9.29 -6.35 8.88
C ASP A 55 10.57 -5.56 8.59
N ILE A 56 10.46 -4.39 7.94
CA ILE A 56 11.60 -3.50 7.65
C ILE A 56 12.32 -3.11 8.95
N ILE A 57 11.55 -2.77 9.99
CA ILE A 57 12.10 -2.34 11.29
C ILE A 57 12.76 -3.51 12.02
N GLU A 58 12.14 -4.69 12.01
CA GLU A 58 12.65 -5.90 12.67
C GLU A 58 13.91 -6.45 12.00
N THR A 59 13.99 -6.33 10.68
CA THR A 59 15.17 -6.73 9.89
C THR A 59 16.28 -5.69 9.91
N GLY A 60 16.05 -4.52 10.52
CA GLY A 60 17.02 -3.42 10.62
C GLY A 60 17.32 -2.74 9.29
N LEU A 61 16.39 -2.84 8.33
CA LEU A 61 16.45 -2.13 7.06
C LEU A 61 16.04 -0.66 7.24
N GLU A 62 16.44 0.18 6.28
CA GLU A 62 16.06 1.59 6.29
C GLU A 62 14.59 1.75 5.86
N VAL A 63 13.81 2.45 6.68
CA VAL A 63 12.40 2.76 6.38
C VAL A 63 12.36 3.81 5.26
N PRO A 64 11.71 3.54 4.11
CA PRO A 64 11.62 4.50 3.01
C PRO A 64 10.95 5.81 3.45
N ALA A 65 11.44 6.96 3.02
CA ALA A 65 10.75 8.23 3.30
C ALA A 65 9.44 8.31 2.50
N PRO A 66 8.30 8.73 3.10
CA PRO A 66 7.04 8.89 2.37
C PRO A 66 7.15 9.93 1.26
N SER A 67 6.61 9.61 0.08
CA SER A 67 6.49 10.55 -1.02
C SER A 67 5.58 11.73 -0.68
N ASP A 68 5.86 12.89 -1.28
CA ASP A 68 4.95 14.04 -1.23
C ASP A 68 3.71 13.74 -2.08
N ILE A 69 2.56 13.56 -1.41
CA ILE A 69 1.29 13.22 -2.06
C ILE A 69 0.91 14.20 -3.19
N ASN A 70 1.30 15.47 -3.08
CA ASN A 70 0.97 16.49 -4.09
C ASN A 70 1.80 16.37 -5.38
N LYS A 71 2.81 15.51 -5.39
CA LYS A 71 3.65 15.22 -6.56
C LYS A 71 3.30 13.89 -7.22
N LEU A 72 2.33 13.16 -6.66
CA LEU A 72 1.91 11.87 -7.19
C LEU A 72 0.81 12.03 -8.24
N SER A 73 0.77 11.09 -9.17
CA SER A 73 -0.16 11.03 -10.29
C SER A 73 -0.55 9.59 -10.54
N LEU A 74 -1.85 9.33 -10.72
CA LEU A 74 -2.36 7.99 -11.07
C LEU A 74 -1.84 7.49 -12.43
N VAL A 75 -1.28 8.37 -13.26
CA VAL A 75 -0.69 7.98 -14.56
C VAL A 75 0.82 7.82 -14.44
N ASP A 76 1.50 8.78 -13.83
CA ASP A 76 2.96 8.77 -13.77
C ASP A 76 3.51 7.79 -12.73
N ASN A 77 2.71 7.45 -11.72
CA ASN A 77 3.05 6.52 -10.66
C ASN A 77 2.26 5.20 -10.74
N ASP A 78 1.70 4.88 -11.90
CA ASP A 78 1.17 3.54 -12.17
C ASP A 78 2.32 2.51 -12.11
N PRO A 79 2.23 1.50 -11.21
CA PRO A 79 3.26 0.48 -11.07
C PRO A 79 3.47 -0.35 -12.34
N PHE A 80 2.48 -0.40 -13.24
CA PHE A 80 2.51 -1.21 -14.47
C PHE A 80 2.69 -0.38 -15.75
N LYS A 81 2.91 0.94 -15.66
CA LYS A 81 3.00 1.85 -16.83
C LYS A 81 4.01 1.45 -17.92
N ASN A 82 5.03 0.67 -17.55
CA ASN A 82 6.10 0.22 -18.43
C ASN A 82 6.04 -1.28 -18.72
N ASP A 83 5.02 -1.99 -18.23
CA ASP A 83 4.84 -3.42 -18.43
C ASP A 83 4.00 -3.65 -19.71
N PRO A 84 4.61 -4.17 -20.79
CA PRO A 84 3.90 -4.42 -22.04
C PRO A 84 2.91 -5.59 -21.95
N ASP A 85 3.05 -6.47 -20.95
CA ASP A 85 2.19 -7.63 -20.74
C ASP A 85 0.98 -7.28 -19.85
N PHE A 86 1.01 -6.12 -19.20
CA PHE A 86 -0.11 -5.58 -18.44
C PHE A 86 -0.96 -4.64 -19.31
N SER A 87 -2.22 -5.01 -19.55
CA SER A 87 -3.14 -4.26 -20.41
C SER A 87 -4.43 -3.86 -19.71
N GLU A 88 -4.52 -4.04 -18.38
CA GLU A 88 -5.71 -3.65 -17.64
C GLU A 88 -5.84 -2.13 -17.62
N SER A 89 -7.05 -1.66 -17.94
CA SER A 89 -7.38 -0.25 -17.91
C SER A 89 -8.13 0.06 -16.63
N TYR A 90 -7.50 0.80 -15.72
CA TYR A 90 -8.19 1.32 -14.55
C TYR A 90 -9.15 2.46 -14.92
N ASP A 91 -10.31 2.51 -14.28
CA ASP A 91 -11.21 3.67 -14.32
C ASP A 91 -10.63 4.80 -13.46
N LEU A 92 -9.85 5.68 -14.09
CA LEU A 92 -9.22 6.81 -13.42
C LEU A 92 -10.22 7.83 -12.85
N THR A 93 -11.50 7.78 -13.25
CA THR A 93 -12.54 8.66 -12.68
C THR A 93 -13.05 8.19 -11.31
N LYS A 94 -12.84 6.91 -11.00
CA LYS A 94 -13.15 6.30 -9.70
C LYS A 94 -11.89 5.99 -8.88
N SER A 95 -10.73 6.02 -9.52
CA SER A 95 -9.42 5.92 -8.86
C SER A 95 -9.09 7.21 -8.10
N PHE A 96 -8.27 7.11 -7.05
CA PHE A 96 -7.88 8.26 -6.23
C PHE A 96 -6.55 8.02 -5.51
N ILE A 97 -5.95 9.10 -5.00
CA ILE A 97 -4.75 9.04 -4.15
C ILE A 97 -5.17 9.46 -2.74
N SER A 98 -4.76 8.71 -1.73
CA SER A 98 -5.04 9.03 -0.32
C SER A 98 -3.84 8.74 0.55
N LEU A 99 -3.77 9.40 1.70
CA LEU A 99 -2.90 8.97 2.78
C LEU A 99 -3.51 7.76 3.48
N VAL A 100 -2.65 6.80 3.81
CA VAL A 100 -2.98 5.63 4.64
C VAL A 100 -2.19 5.77 5.94
N VAL A 101 -2.88 5.65 7.07
CA VAL A 101 -2.30 5.76 8.40
C VAL A 101 -2.35 4.39 9.06
N VAL A 102 -1.27 4.00 9.70
CA VAL A 102 -1.20 2.77 10.51
C VAL A 102 -0.49 3.04 11.82
N ASP A 103 -0.91 2.37 12.89
CA ASP A 103 -0.08 2.22 14.08
C ASP A 103 0.79 0.98 13.93
N VAL A 104 2.05 1.17 13.52
CA VAL A 104 3.02 0.08 13.31
C VAL A 104 3.30 -0.69 14.60
N ALA A 105 3.05 -0.11 15.78
CA ALA A 105 3.27 -0.81 17.05
C ALA A 105 2.34 -2.02 17.22
N ASP A 106 1.19 -2.04 16.56
CA ASP A 106 0.25 -3.17 16.60
C ASP A 106 0.77 -4.37 15.78
N TYR A 107 1.76 -4.15 14.92
CA TYR A 107 2.32 -5.13 13.98
C TYR A 107 3.71 -5.63 14.36
N LEU A 108 4.40 -4.95 15.28
CA LEU A 108 5.70 -5.40 15.78
C LEU A 108 5.54 -6.71 16.56
N GLY A 109 6.25 -7.73 16.12
CA GLY A 109 6.25 -9.06 16.68
C GLY A 109 6.72 -9.06 18.14
N SER A 110 6.00 -9.80 18.97
CA SER A 110 6.45 -10.22 20.31
C SER A 110 7.42 -11.42 20.24
N GLN A 111 8.27 -11.45 19.21
CA GLN A 111 9.21 -12.55 18.97
C GLN A 111 10.20 -12.64 20.16
N GLU A 112 10.27 -13.85 20.73
CA GLU A 112 10.66 -14.25 22.10
C GLU A 112 11.34 -13.23 23.05
N PRO A 113 10.90 -13.14 24.33
CA PRO A 113 11.58 -12.33 25.32
C PRO A 113 13.03 -12.79 25.50
N ILE A 114 13.98 -11.95 25.08
CA ILE A 114 15.40 -12.14 25.36
C ILE A 114 15.58 -12.05 26.88
N LYS A 115 15.90 -13.17 27.51
CA LYS A 115 16.25 -13.19 28.93
C LYS A 115 17.57 -12.42 29.10
N LYS A 116 17.51 -11.17 29.57
CA LYS A 116 18.71 -10.41 29.96
C LYS A 116 19.46 -11.22 31.03
N ARG A 117 20.71 -11.63 30.71
CA ARG A 117 21.64 -12.25 31.66
C ARG A 117 22.27 -11.21 32.57
#